data_AF-A0A6A6SN70-F1
#
_entry.id   AF-A0A6A6SN70-F1
#
_cell.length_a   1.000
_cell.length_b   1.000
_cell.length_c   1.000
_cell.angle_alpha   90.00
_cell.angle_beta   90.00
_cell.angle_gamma   90.00
#
_symmetry.space_group_name_H-M   'P 1'
#
loop_
_entity.id
_entity.type
_entity.pdbx_description
1 polymer ?
#
loop_
_entity_poly.entity_id
_entity_poly.type
_entity_poly.pdbx_seq_one_letter_code
_entity_poly.pdbx_strand_id
1 'polypeptide(L)'
;MADLLETSADHELAVRANVSAKPASDSQLSLRIDNLADILAVLKKDPQDALHLPATTKHLLQLLEACVWRPLLPASPPERSIPDTRSLLRTAHQTREWLMRLVLVQERFGQRYFMNLFRTTLTGNQDWNDMQKMYMVLTHPDLPNAMARLYCTFAMCLSLGIAEANPFALEMVERYVEREEATKAKSANRSARDLASQRQKIVEKSRVSMIDAFASAVVPLQKTENECGVCRESYVDSKNYDLDSSLADYPVRIKYCGHVVGKGCLETWVRLGSMDPARYPYVTCPVCRTQITERRIPEICHGWLPLFAESTGLLNMRRLTGMRSEEMCKAIKMLINEEAAASQLLLATTMPETSVDEKKAAEAEAALREALLEIRGQKKVWGFTDEAWATMQRAWLRSGVGGP
;
A
#
# COMPACT_ATOMS: atom_id res chain seq x y z
N MET A 1 -43.76 -18.29 16.83
CA MET A 1 -44.32 -17.59 15.65
C MET A 1 -45.67 -16.94 15.95
N ALA A 2 -46.55 -17.54 16.77
CA ALA A 2 -47.79 -16.87 17.22
C ALA A 2 -47.49 -15.63 18.11
N ASP A 3 -46.51 -15.70 19.00
CA ASP A 3 -46.11 -14.57 19.87
C ASP A 3 -45.39 -13.40 19.16
N LEU A 4 -45.09 -13.53 17.86
CA LEU A 4 -44.51 -12.45 17.04
C LEU A 4 -45.58 -11.64 16.28
N LEU A 5 -46.84 -12.09 16.30
CA LEU A 5 -47.93 -11.50 15.51
C LEU A 5 -48.78 -10.49 16.31
N GLU A 6 -48.84 -10.59 17.64
CA GLU A 6 -49.65 -9.69 18.48
C GLU A 6 -49.02 -8.30 18.72
N THR A 7 -47.71 -8.14 18.52
CA THR A 7 -47.01 -6.84 18.62
C THR A 7 -47.08 -5.97 17.36
N SER A 8 -47.78 -6.42 16.31
CA SER A 8 -47.73 -5.81 14.97
C SER A 8 -48.54 -4.53 14.80
N ALA A 9 -49.61 -4.31 15.58
CA ALA A 9 -50.55 -3.20 15.37
C ALA A 9 -50.06 -1.88 16.03
N ASP A 10 -49.48 -1.94 17.23
CA ASP A 10 -48.92 -0.76 17.90
C ASP A 10 -47.59 -0.29 17.26
N HIS A 11 -46.88 -1.21 16.60
CA HIS A 11 -45.70 -0.90 15.79
C HIS A 11 -46.04 -0.10 14.51
N GLU A 12 -47.28 -0.20 14.01
CA GLU A 12 -47.77 0.40 12.76
C GLU A 12 -47.83 1.95 12.86
N LEU A 13 -48.19 2.48 14.03
CA LEU A 13 -48.18 3.91 14.34
C LEU A 13 -46.76 4.46 14.58
N ALA A 14 -45.86 3.64 15.16
CA ALA A 14 -44.48 4.03 15.43
C ALA A 14 -43.60 4.08 14.16
N VAL A 15 -43.79 3.15 13.22
CA VAL A 15 -43.03 3.11 11.95
C VAL A 15 -43.43 4.27 11.03
N ARG A 16 -44.71 4.67 10.99
CA ARG A 16 -45.15 5.85 10.22
C ARG A 16 -44.72 7.18 10.85
N ALA A 17 -44.61 7.25 12.17
CA ALA A 17 -44.18 8.47 12.87
C ALA A 17 -42.65 8.70 12.81
N ASN A 18 -41.83 7.64 12.72
CA ASN A 18 -40.35 7.76 12.74
C ASN A 18 -39.67 7.93 11.37
N VAL A 19 -40.40 7.88 10.25
CA VAL A 19 -39.86 8.22 8.92
C VAL A 19 -39.99 9.74 8.63
N SER A 20 -40.39 10.52 9.63
CA SER A 20 -40.41 11.98 9.58
C SER A 20 -39.00 12.58 9.67
N ALA A 21 -38.45 12.94 8.50
CA ALA A 21 -37.52 14.04 8.18
C ALA A 21 -36.42 14.47 9.18
N LYS A 22 -35.96 13.61 10.10
CA LYS A 22 -34.73 13.85 10.84
C LYS A 22 -33.53 13.37 10.01
N PRO A 23 -32.45 14.17 9.90
CA PRO A 23 -31.23 13.68 9.28
C PRO A 23 -30.79 12.41 10.02
N ALA A 24 -30.46 11.36 9.27
CA ALA A 24 -29.97 10.11 9.83
C ALA A 24 -28.83 10.40 10.79
N SER A 25 -28.96 10.01 12.06
CA SER A 25 -27.86 10.13 13.01
C SER A 25 -26.73 9.19 12.59
N ASP A 26 -25.48 9.60 12.80
CA ASP A 26 -24.31 8.73 12.52
C ASP A 26 -24.39 7.38 13.26
N SER A 27 -25.13 7.32 14.36
CA SER A 27 -25.45 6.08 15.07
C SER A 27 -26.32 5.11 14.26
N GLN A 28 -27.30 5.60 13.48
CA GLN A 28 -28.13 4.75 12.62
C GLN A 28 -27.34 4.17 11.44
N LEU A 29 -26.44 4.97 10.86
CA LEU A 29 -25.55 4.51 9.79
C LEU A 29 -24.60 3.42 10.29
N SER A 30 -23.97 3.65 11.45
CA SER A 30 -23.06 2.68 12.07
C SER A 30 -23.75 1.36 12.38
N LEU A 31 -24.94 1.42 13.00
CA LEU A 31 -25.73 0.22 13.30
C LEU A 31 -26.09 -0.60 12.06
N ARG A 32 -26.42 0.05 10.93
CA ARG A 32 -26.70 -0.66 9.67
C ARG A 32 -25.47 -1.34 9.09
N ILE A 33 -24.29 -0.73 9.23
CA ILE A 33 -23.03 -1.35 8.82
C ILE A 33 -22.73 -2.57 9.70
N ASP A 34 -22.90 -2.45 11.01
CA ASP A 34 -22.69 -3.55 11.95
C ASP A 34 -23.64 -4.72 11.65
N ASN A 35 -24.92 -4.42 11.39
CA ASN A 35 -25.90 -5.42 10.97
C ASN A 35 -25.50 -6.16 9.69
N LEU A 36 -24.90 -5.46 8.72
CA LEU A 36 -24.40 -6.08 7.49
C LEU A 36 -23.18 -6.97 7.77
N ALA A 37 -22.28 -6.55 8.67
CA ALA A 37 -21.14 -7.36 9.09
C ALA A 37 -21.58 -8.65 9.81
N ASP A 38 -22.59 -8.57 10.67
CA ASP A 38 -23.18 -9.74 11.34
C ASP A 38 -23.75 -10.75 10.34
N ILE A 39 -24.46 -10.26 9.32
CA ILE A 39 -24.99 -11.10 8.24
C ILE A 39 -23.85 -11.80 7.51
N LEU A 40 -22.82 -11.07 7.11
CA LEU A 40 -21.64 -11.66 6.46
C LEU A 40 -20.95 -12.71 7.32
N ALA A 41 -20.85 -12.48 8.64
CA ALA A 41 -20.29 -13.44 9.57
C ALA A 41 -21.08 -14.75 9.62
N VAL A 42 -22.42 -14.68 9.63
CA VAL A 42 -23.29 -15.86 9.56
C VAL A 42 -23.10 -16.61 8.25
N LEU A 43 -23.14 -15.91 7.12
CA LEU A 43 -23.01 -16.52 5.79
C LEU A 43 -21.66 -17.23 5.57
N LYS A 44 -20.59 -16.74 6.20
CA LYS A 44 -19.25 -17.35 6.14
C LYS A 44 -19.08 -18.55 7.05
N LYS A 45 -19.61 -18.46 8.27
CA LYS A 45 -19.43 -19.49 9.30
C LYS A 45 -20.16 -20.77 8.93
N ASP A 46 -21.36 -20.63 8.38
CA ASP A 46 -22.17 -21.77 7.99
C ASP A 46 -23.01 -21.45 6.73
N PRO A 47 -22.46 -21.73 5.54
CA PRO A 47 -23.19 -21.57 4.28
C PRO A 47 -24.42 -22.49 4.20
N GLN A 48 -24.45 -23.60 4.96
CA GLN A 48 -25.53 -24.57 4.98
C GLN A 48 -26.71 -24.07 5.83
N ASP A 49 -26.45 -23.37 6.93
CA ASP A 49 -27.52 -22.74 7.72
C ASP A 49 -28.30 -21.68 6.93
N ALA A 50 -27.62 -20.96 6.05
CA ALA A 50 -28.28 -20.03 5.14
C ALA A 50 -29.05 -20.76 4.01
N LEU A 51 -28.72 -22.02 3.69
CA LEU A 51 -29.55 -22.87 2.83
C LEU A 51 -30.88 -23.29 3.52
N HIS A 52 -31.00 -23.13 4.84
CA HIS A 52 -32.26 -23.29 5.58
C HIS A 52 -33.19 -22.05 5.52
N LEU A 53 -32.85 -21.03 4.73
CA LEU A 53 -33.85 -20.11 4.17
C LEU A 53 -35.01 -20.93 3.55
N PRO A 54 -36.27 -20.48 3.71
CA PRO A 54 -37.46 -21.33 3.81
C PRO A 54 -37.49 -22.45 2.78
N ALA A 55 -37.27 -23.69 3.24
CA ALA A 55 -37.09 -24.84 2.36
C ALA A 55 -38.41 -25.51 1.92
N THR A 56 -39.55 -25.13 2.52
CA THR A 56 -40.84 -25.78 2.25
C THR A 56 -41.89 -24.77 1.80
N THR A 57 -42.80 -25.21 0.90
CA THR A 57 -43.92 -24.41 0.40
C THR A 57 -44.78 -23.84 1.53
N LYS A 58 -44.99 -24.60 2.61
CA LYS A 58 -45.75 -24.14 3.78
C LYS A 58 -45.07 -22.95 4.46
N HIS A 59 -43.75 -22.99 4.66
CA HIS A 59 -43.02 -21.85 5.21
C HIS A 59 -43.01 -20.66 4.26
N LEU A 60 -42.91 -20.89 2.94
CA LEU A 60 -42.98 -19.81 1.94
C LEU A 60 -44.35 -19.12 1.97
N LEU A 61 -45.44 -19.88 2.02
CA LEU A 61 -46.79 -19.32 2.13
C LEU A 61 -46.99 -18.58 3.46
N GLN A 62 -46.54 -19.16 4.58
CA GLN A 62 -46.58 -18.49 5.88
C GLN A 62 -45.71 -17.23 5.92
N LEU A 63 -44.57 -17.20 5.23
CA LEU A 63 -43.75 -15.98 5.10
C LEU A 63 -44.42 -14.95 4.20
N LEU A 64 -45.08 -15.35 3.11
CA LEU A 64 -45.82 -14.41 2.26
C LEU A 64 -47.06 -13.85 2.99
N GLU A 65 -47.71 -14.66 3.81
CA GLU A 65 -48.84 -14.26 4.67
C GLU A 65 -48.41 -13.45 5.90
N ALA A 66 -47.25 -13.74 6.50
CA ALA A 66 -46.73 -13.03 7.66
C ALA A 66 -45.93 -11.77 7.27
N CYS A 67 -45.28 -11.76 6.10
CA CYS A 67 -44.60 -10.58 5.54
C CYS A 67 -45.58 -9.64 4.82
N VAL A 68 -46.82 -9.53 5.31
CA VAL A 68 -47.72 -8.42 5.01
C VAL A 68 -47.16 -7.15 5.66
N TRP A 69 -45.99 -6.71 5.18
CA TRP A 69 -45.48 -5.35 5.33
C TRP A 69 -46.27 -4.45 4.37
N ARG A 70 -47.56 -4.24 4.67
CA ARG A 70 -48.41 -3.24 4.01
C ARG A 70 -47.84 -1.80 4.01
N PRO A 71 -46.96 -1.38 4.96
CA PRO A 71 -46.43 -0.02 4.93
C PRO A 71 -45.30 0.23 3.90
N LEU A 72 -44.59 -0.80 3.43
CA LEU A 72 -43.42 -0.65 2.55
C LEU A 72 -43.67 -1.10 1.10
N LEU A 73 -44.84 -1.68 0.84
CA LEU A 73 -45.27 -2.17 -0.47
C LEU A 73 -46.44 -1.33 -0.97
N PRO A 74 -46.55 -1.07 -2.29
CA PRO A 74 -47.68 -0.34 -2.85
C PRO A 74 -49.03 -1.01 -2.49
N ALA A 75 -50.05 -0.20 -2.23
CA ALA A 75 -51.31 -0.59 -1.58
C ALA A 75 -52.15 -1.65 -2.34
N SER A 76 -51.78 -2.00 -3.57
CA SER A 76 -52.39 -3.10 -4.31
C SER A 76 -51.30 -3.99 -4.92
N PRO A 77 -51.14 -5.25 -4.50
CA PRO A 77 -50.42 -6.19 -5.32
C PRO A 77 -51.14 -6.29 -6.67
N PRO A 78 -50.43 -6.29 -7.81
CA PRO A 78 -51.06 -6.58 -9.09
C PRO A 78 -51.78 -7.93 -8.99
N GLU A 79 -52.97 -8.06 -9.59
CA GLU A 79 -53.70 -9.33 -9.73
C GLU A 79 -52.79 -10.35 -10.44
N ARG A 80 -51.97 -11.05 -9.66
CA ARG A 80 -51.16 -12.15 -10.13
C ARG A 80 -51.93 -13.42 -9.84
N SER A 81 -52.19 -14.20 -10.88
CA SER A 81 -52.65 -15.58 -10.75
C SER A 81 -51.77 -16.30 -9.73
N ILE A 82 -52.40 -17.08 -8.84
CA ILE A 82 -51.68 -17.87 -7.83
C ILE A 82 -50.69 -18.76 -8.60
N PRO A 83 -49.38 -18.55 -8.46
CA PRO A 83 -48.40 -19.33 -9.20
C PRO A 83 -48.50 -20.80 -8.78
N ASP A 84 -48.28 -21.71 -9.73
CA ASP A 84 -48.22 -23.13 -9.40
C ASP A 84 -47.10 -23.38 -8.37
N THR A 85 -47.28 -24.40 -7.52
CA THR A 85 -46.36 -24.69 -6.41
C THR A 85 -44.93 -24.94 -6.88
N ARG A 86 -44.73 -25.54 -8.06
CA ARG A 86 -43.40 -25.83 -8.60
C ARG A 86 -42.68 -24.57 -9.06
N SER A 87 -43.41 -23.65 -9.68
CA SER A 87 -42.95 -22.34 -10.11
C SER A 87 -42.53 -21.51 -8.90
N LEU A 88 -43.37 -21.45 -7.85
CA LEU A 88 -43.05 -20.75 -6.61
C LEU A 88 -41.77 -21.30 -5.96
N LEU A 89 -41.61 -22.62 -5.86
CA LEU A 89 -40.41 -23.25 -5.31
C LEU A 89 -39.16 -22.94 -6.14
N ARG A 90 -39.28 -22.89 -7.47
CA ARG A 90 -38.17 -22.54 -8.36
C ARG A 90 -37.75 -21.09 -8.17
N THR A 91 -38.70 -20.15 -8.16
CA THR A 91 -38.42 -18.71 -7.94
C THR A 91 -37.83 -18.47 -6.55
N ALA A 92 -38.32 -19.18 -5.53
CA ALA A 92 -37.75 -19.15 -4.18
C ALA A 92 -36.29 -19.63 -4.18
N HIS A 93 -35.99 -20.74 -4.85
CA HIS A 93 -34.62 -21.24 -4.96
C HIS A 93 -33.69 -20.23 -5.64
N GLN A 94 -34.09 -19.69 -6.78
CA GLN A 94 -33.31 -18.71 -7.54
C GLN A 94 -33.09 -17.42 -6.76
N THR A 95 -34.13 -16.92 -6.10
CA THR A 95 -34.05 -15.71 -5.26
C THR A 95 -33.10 -15.91 -4.10
N ARG A 96 -33.12 -17.09 -3.45
CA ARG A 96 -32.21 -17.43 -2.37
C ARG A 96 -30.77 -17.43 -2.86
N GLU A 97 -30.49 -18.15 -3.95
CA GLU A 97 -29.14 -18.23 -4.52
C GLU A 97 -28.62 -16.84 -4.92
N TRP A 98 -29.45 -16.04 -5.59
CA TRP A 98 -29.12 -14.68 -5.99
C TRP A 98 -28.79 -13.79 -4.80
N LEU A 99 -29.65 -13.73 -3.78
CA LEU A 99 -29.44 -12.90 -2.59
C LEU A 99 -28.16 -13.28 -1.86
N MET A 100 -27.92 -14.58 -1.71
CA MET A 100 -26.75 -15.12 -1.03
C MET A 100 -25.45 -14.74 -1.73
N ARG A 101 -25.37 -14.98 -3.05
CA ARG A 101 -24.19 -14.61 -3.84
C ARG A 101 -23.97 -13.11 -3.80
N LEU A 102 -25.05 -12.35 -3.97
CA LEU A 102 -25.01 -10.90 -3.98
C LEU A 102 -24.44 -10.33 -2.65
N VAL A 103 -24.93 -10.81 -1.49
CA VAL A 103 -24.41 -10.38 -0.18
C VAL A 103 -22.95 -10.82 0.02
N LEU A 104 -22.58 -12.03 -0.40
CA LEU A 104 -21.18 -12.50 -0.29
C LEU A 104 -20.22 -11.67 -1.13
N VAL A 105 -20.58 -11.36 -2.39
CA VAL A 105 -19.71 -10.54 -3.24
C VAL A 105 -19.59 -9.12 -2.67
N GLN A 106 -20.61 -8.66 -1.95
CA GLN A 106 -20.67 -7.32 -1.40
C GLN A 106 -19.69 -7.03 -0.27
N GLU A 107 -19.18 -8.05 0.42
CA GLU A 107 -18.07 -7.88 1.37
C GLU A 107 -16.89 -7.15 0.74
N ARG A 108 -16.70 -7.33 -0.57
CA ARG A 108 -15.58 -6.73 -1.31
C ARG A 108 -15.79 -5.24 -1.54
N PHE A 109 -17.02 -4.74 -1.41
CA PHE A 109 -17.26 -3.30 -1.35
C PHE A 109 -16.89 -2.80 0.04
N GLY A 110 -15.92 -1.88 0.10
CA GLY A 110 -15.51 -1.30 1.37
C GLY A 110 -16.66 -0.56 2.07
N GLN A 111 -16.56 -0.42 3.40
CA GLN A 111 -17.55 0.24 4.26
C GLN A 111 -18.04 1.60 3.73
N ARG A 112 -17.16 2.36 3.06
CA ARG A 112 -17.48 3.65 2.44
C ARG A 112 -18.62 3.57 1.42
N TYR A 113 -18.72 2.50 0.64
CA TYR A 113 -19.79 2.30 -0.32
C TYR A 113 -21.15 2.23 0.39
N PHE A 114 -21.25 1.37 1.40
CA PHE A 114 -22.48 1.18 2.17
C PHE A 114 -22.84 2.40 3.01
N MET A 115 -21.85 3.11 3.57
CA MET A 115 -22.09 4.38 4.25
C MET A 115 -22.75 5.40 3.32
N ASN A 116 -22.29 5.50 2.07
CA ASN A 116 -22.89 6.39 1.08
C ASN A 116 -24.28 5.92 0.64
N LEU A 117 -24.47 4.61 0.46
CA LEU A 117 -25.77 4.01 0.15
C LEU A 117 -26.79 4.33 1.25
N PHE A 118 -26.49 3.99 2.51
CA PHE A 118 -27.41 4.23 3.61
C PHE A 118 -27.65 5.72 3.86
N ARG A 119 -26.61 6.55 3.73
CA ARG A 119 -26.77 8.00 3.86
C ARG A 119 -27.73 8.53 2.81
N THR A 120 -27.53 8.20 1.54
CA THR A 120 -28.41 8.66 0.45
C THR A 120 -29.83 8.13 0.60
N THR A 121 -30.00 6.87 1.02
CA THR A 121 -31.33 6.27 1.23
C THR A 121 -32.07 6.86 2.44
N LEU A 122 -31.38 7.15 3.54
CA LEU A 122 -31.99 7.72 4.75
C LEU A 122 -32.26 9.23 4.66
N THR A 123 -31.50 9.97 3.85
CA THR A 123 -31.70 11.42 3.66
C THR A 123 -32.54 11.77 2.43
N GLY A 124 -32.74 10.82 1.51
CA GLY A 124 -33.44 11.03 0.24
C GLY A 124 -34.97 10.91 0.33
N ASN A 125 -35.66 11.33 -0.73
CA ASN A 125 -37.09 11.10 -0.90
C ASN A 125 -37.40 9.59 -0.89
N GLN A 126 -38.63 9.23 -0.51
CA GLN A 126 -39.10 7.85 -0.29
C GLN A 126 -39.11 6.94 -1.56
N ASP A 127 -38.67 7.44 -2.71
CA ASP A 127 -38.61 6.70 -3.98
C ASP A 127 -37.35 5.84 -4.07
N TRP A 128 -37.21 4.88 -3.15
CA TRP A 128 -36.11 3.95 -3.16
C TRP A 128 -36.23 2.96 -4.32
N ASN A 129 -35.11 2.69 -5.00
CA ASN A 129 -35.04 1.58 -5.94
C ASN A 129 -35.06 0.22 -5.21
N ASP A 130 -35.28 -0.86 -5.93
CA ASP A 130 -35.44 -2.19 -5.34
C ASP A 130 -34.21 -2.65 -4.54
N MET A 131 -33.02 -2.29 -5.00
CA MET A 131 -31.77 -2.60 -4.29
C MET A 131 -31.68 -1.84 -2.97
N GLN A 132 -32.00 -0.54 -2.97
CA GLN A 132 -32.05 0.27 -1.75
C GLN A 132 -33.06 -0.31 -0.77
N LYS A 133 -34.29 -0.64 -1.21
CA LYS A 133 -35.29 -1.31 -0.37
C LYS A 133 -34.75 -2.61 0.22
N MET A 134 -34.11 -3.44 -0.60
CA MET A 134 -33.48 -4.69 -0.16
C MET A 134 -32.46 -4.46 0.95
N TYR A 135 -31.56 -3.51 0.78
CA TYR A 135 -30.55 -3.20 1.80
C TYR A 135 -31.14 -2.59 3.06
N MET A 136 -32.20 -1.79 2.94
CA MET A 136 -32.87 -1.21 4.11
C MET A 136 -33.53 -2.27 4.98
N VAL A 137 -34.10 -3.30 4.35
CA VAL A 137 -34.64 -4.48 5.05
C VAL A 137 -33.50 -5.36 5.58
N LEU A 138 -32.47 -5.60 4.77
CA LEU A 138 -31.33 -6.44 5.13
C LEU A 138 -30.58 -5.90 6.35
N THR A 139 -30.55 -4.59 6.54
CA THR A 139 -29.84 -3.94 7.65
C THR A 139 -30.77 -3.34 8.71
N HIS A 140 -32.05 -3.73 8.70
CA HIS A 140 -33.06 -3.10 9.57
C HIS A 140 -32.71 -3.26 11.06
N PRO A 141 -32.68 -2.16 11.85
CA PRO A 141 -32.24 -2.19 13.25
C PRO A 141 -33.20 -2.94 14.17
N ASP A 142 -34.50 -2.88 13.90
CA ASP A 142 -35.52 -3.54 14.74
C ASP A 142 -35.60 -5.05 14.54
N LEU A 143 -34.87 -5.61 13.57
CA LEU A 143 -34.80 -7.06 13.37
C LEU A 143 -33.74 -7.66 14.30
N PRO A 144 -34.09 -8.69 15.10
CA PRO A 144 -33.34 -9.07 16.30
C PRO A 144 -31.99 -9.73 16.01
N ASN A 145 -31.79 -10.32 14.82
CA ASN A 145 -30.54 -10.97 14.45
C ASN A 145 -30.37 -11.07 12.93
N ALA A 146 -29.16 -11.45 12.50
CA ALA A 146 -28.78 -11.59 11.09
C ALA A 146 -29.69 -12.56 10.30
N MET A 147 -30.10 -13.68 10.89
CA MET A 147 -30.99 -14.63 10.23
C MET A 147 -32.38 -14.04 9.98
N ALA A 148 -32.97 -13.36 10.98
CA ALA A 148 -34.24 -12.67 10.82
C ALA A 148 -34.20 -11.64 9.68
N ARG A 149 -33.11 -10.88 9.59
CA ARG A 149 -32.86 -9.93 8.48
C ARG A 149 -32.82 -10.64 7.13
N LEU A 150 -32.04 -11.71 7.00
CA LEU A 150 -31.97 -12.52 5.79
C LEU A 150 -33.34 -13.10 5.39
N TYR A 151 -34.11 -13.65 6.33
CA TYR A 151 -35.46 -14.16 6.09
C TYR A 151 -36.40 -13.07 5.56
N CYS A 152 -36.40 -11.88 6.20
CA CYS A 152 -37.23 -10.76 5.76
C CYS A 152 -36.81 -10.24 4.38
N THR A 153 -35.51 -10.09 4.14
CA THR A 153 -35.00 -9.67 2.83
C THR A 153 -35.34 -10.67 1.74
N PHE A 154 -35.20 -11.97 2.02
CA PHE A 154 -35.57 -13.03 1.09
C PHE A 154 -37.06 -12.98 0.74
N ALA A 155 -37.94 -12.88 1.75
CA ALA A 155 -39.38 -12.79 1.53
C ALA A 155 -39.75 -11.57 0.67
N MET A 156 -39.11 -10.43 0.94
CA MET A 156 -39.30 -9.21 0.16
C MET A 156 -38.78 -9.35 -1.28
N CYS A 157 -37.59 -9.94 -1.48
CA CYS A 157 -37.07 -10.19 -2.82
C CYS A 157 -37.97 -11.14 -3.62
N LEU A 158 -38.53 -12.16 -2.96
CA LEU A 158 -39.44 -13.13 -3.57
C LEU A 158 -40.78 -12.49 -3.95
N SER A 159 -41.38 -11.70 -3.04
CA SER A 159 -42.68 -11.06 -3.29
C SER A 159 -42.62 -9.99 -4.37
N LEU A 160 -41.53 -9.22 -4.40
CA LEU A 160 -41.30 -8.16 -5.39
C LEU A 160 -40.65 -8.66 -6.69
N GLY A 161 -40.16 -9.90 -6.74
CA GLY A 161 -39.42 -10.42 -7.89
C GLY A 161 -38.10 -9.68 -8.14
N ILE A 162 -37.44 -9.19 -7.10
CA ILE A 162 -36.23 -8.35 -7.22
C ILE A 162 -35.11 -9.09 -7.96
N ALA A 163 -34.92 -10.37 -7.64
CA ALA A 163 -33.89 -11.19 -8.27
C ALA A 163 -34.11 -11.35 -9.78
N GLU A 164 -35.37 -11.49 -10.20
CA GLU A 164 -35.75 -11.61 -11.61
C GLU A 164 -35.70 -10.26 -12.34
N ALA A 165 -36.04 -9.16 -11.66
CA ALA A 165 -35.94 -7.81 -12.20
C ALA A 165 -34.49 -7.31 -12.31
N ASN A 166 -33.56 -7.89 -11.53
CA ASN A 166 -32.16 -7.44 -11.44
C ASN A 166 -31.15 -8.57 -11.69
N PRO A 167 -31.22 -9.32 -12.81
CA PRO A 167 -30.30 -10.42 -13.09
C PRO A 167 -28.87 -9.91 -13.30
N PHE A 168 -28.74 -8.70 -13.88
CA PHE A 168 -27.46 -8.05 -14.14
C PHE A 168 -26.78 -7.48 -12.89
N ALA A 169 -27.49 -7.31 -11.77
CA ALA A 169 -26.88 -6.77 -10.57
C ALA A 169 -25.80 -7.71 -10.03
N LEU A 170 -26.05 -9.02 -10.05
CA LEU A 170 -25.08 -10.03 -9.64
C LEU A 170 -23.89 -10.09 -10.62
N GLU A 171 -24.18 -10.15 -11.92
CA GLU A 171 -23.15 -10.21 -12.96
C GLU A 171 -22.24 -8.97 -12.96
N MET A 172 -22.82 -7.78 -12.80
CA MET A 172 -22.08 -6.52 -12.74
C MET A 172 -21.16 -6.47 -11.51
N VAL A 173 -21.65 -6.95 -10.37
CA VAL A 173 -20.91 -7.01 -9.11
C VAL A 173 -19.76 -8.02 -9.20
N GLU A 174 -20.00 -9.19 -9.80
CA GLU A 174 -18.96 -10.20 -10.06
C GLU A 174 -17.88 -9.68 -11.04
N ARG A 175 -18.27 -9.08 -12.17
CA ARG A 175 -17.31 -8.47 -13.13
C ARG A 175 -16.50 -7.33 -12.50
N TYR A 176 -17.10 -6.54 -11.61
CA TYR A 176 -16.37 -5.47 -10.91
C TYR A 176 -15.26 -6.06 -10.04
N VAL A 177 -15.59 -7.11 -9.29
CA VAL A 177 -14.67 -7.82 -8.42
C VAL A 177 -13.53 -8.47 -9.21
N GLU A 178 -13.84 -9.16 -10.31
CA GLU A 178 -12.82 -9.75 -11.19
C GLU A 178 -11.86 -8.70 -11.74
N ARG A 179 -12.37 -7.52 -12.14
CA ARG A 179 -11.52 -6.42 -12.61
C ARG A 179 -10.63 -5.87 -11.51
N GLU A 180 -11.15 -5.74 -10.30
CA GLU A 180 -10.38 -5.27 -9.15
C GLU A 180 -9.25 -6.26 -8.81
N GLU A 181 -9.55 -7.56 -8.77
CA GLU A 181 -8.57 -8.61 -8.57
C GLU A 181 -7.52 -8.65 -9.70
N ALA A 182 -7.94 -8.55 -10.96
CA ALA A 182 -7.03 -8.47 -12.09
C ALA A 182 -6.12 -7.23 -11.99
N THR A 183 -6.63 -6.11 -11.49
CA THR A 183 -5.84 -4.87 -11.28
C THR A 183 -4.87 -5.02 -10.11
N LYS A 184 -5.30 -5.65 -9.01
CA LYS A 184 -4.45 -6.01 -7.87
C LYS A 184 -3.35 -6.99 -8.30
N ALA A 185 -3.66 -8.00 -9.09
CA ALA A 185 -2.69 -8.95 -9.63
C ALA A 185 -1.69 -8.27 -10.59
N LYS A 186 -2.16 -7.39 -11.47
CA LYS A 186 -1.29 -6.61 -12.38
C LYS A 186 -0.37 -5.66 -11.61
N SER A 187 -0.86 -4.98 -10.59
CA SER A 187 -0.05 -4.08 -9.75
C SER A 187 0.94 -4.85 -8.88
N ALA A 188 0.56 -5.99 -8.33
CA ALA A 188 1.46 -6.90 -7.62
C ALA A 188 2.58 -7.42 -8.54
N ASN A 189 2.25 -7.83 -9.78
CA ASN A 189 3.23 -8.28 -10.75
C ASN A 189 4.18 -7.18 -11.23
N ARG A 190 3.68 -5.95 -11.43
CA ARG A 190 4.54 -4.79 -11.74
C ARG A 190 5.49 -4.51 -10.59
N SER A 191 4.97 -4.43 -9.36
CA SER A 191 5.76 -4.25 -8.14
C SER A 191 6.84 -5.34 -7.99
N ALA A 192 6.50 -6.61 -8.25
CA ALA A 192 7.47 -7.71 -8.19
C ALA A 192 8.58 -7.58 -9.24
N ARG A 193 8.24 -7.22 -10.48
CA ARG A 193 9.21 -7.00 -11.57
C ARG A 193 10.11 -5.80 -11.26
N ASP A 194 9.54 -4.72 -10.75
CA ASP A 194 10.27 -3.52 -10.37
C ASP A 194 11.25 -3.83 -9.23
N LEU A 195 10.80 -4.55 -8.19
CA LEU A 195 11.68 -5.00 -7.12
C LEU A 195 12.79 -5.91 -7.64
N ALA A 196 12.51 -6.84 -8.55
CA ALA A 196 13.54 -7.69 -9.16
C ALA A 196 14.59 -6.87 -9.95
N SER A 197 14.14 -5.88 -10.72
CA SER A 197 15.02 -4.94 -11.43
C SER A 197 15.92 -4.16 -10.46
N GLN A 198 15.35 -3.63 -9.37
CA GLN A 198 16.11 -2.91 -8.36
C GLN A 198 17.13 -3.80 -7.64
N ARG A 199 16.80 -5.06 -7.34
CA ARG A 199 17.77 -6.04 -6.79
C ARG A 199 18.98 -6.20 -7.69
N GLN A 200 18.74 -6.38 -9.00
CA GLN A 200 19.80 -6.59 -9.98
C GLN A 200 20.72 -5.37 -10.05
N LYS A 201 20.15 -4.17 -10.11
CA LYS A 201 20.91 -2.90 -10.10
C LYS A 201 21.78 -2.76 -8.86
N ILE A 202 21.26 -3.10 -7.68
CA ILE A 202 22.02 -3.10 -6.42
C ILE A 202 23.23 -4.05 -6.52
N VAL A 203 23.01 -5.28 -7.01
CA VAL A 203 24.07 -6.27 -7.16
C VAL A 203 25.15 -5.75 -8.11
N GLU A 204 24.77 -5.24 -9.27
CA GLU A 204 25.69 -4.70 -10.28
C GLU A 204 26.50 -3.53 -9.73
N LYS A 205 25.84 -2.53 -9.13
CA LYS A 205 26.53 -1.38 -8.52
C LYS A 205 27.48 -1.81 -7.39
N SER A 206 27.07 -2.74 -6.53
CA SER A 206 27.88 -3.20 -5.40
C SER A 206 29.18 -3.93 -5.81
N ARG A 207 29.20 -4.53 -7.01
CA ARG A 207 30.38 -5.20 -7.57
C ARG A 207 31.42 -4.20 -8.06
N VAL A 208 30.99 -3.06 -8.61
CA VAL A 208 31.89 -2.05 -9.18
C VAL A 208 32.38 -1.04 -8.14
N SER A 209 31.58 -0.76 -7.10
CA SER A 209 32.00 0.09 -5.99
C SER A 209 33.23 -0.51 -5.29
N MET A 210 34.29 0.27 -5.08
CA MET A 210 35.50 -0.20 -4.38
C MET A 210 35.74 0.51 -3.07
N ILE A 211 35.23 1.74 -2.93
CA ILE A 211 35.62 2.63 -1.85
C ILE A 211 34.58 2.78 -0.74
N ASP A 212 33.32 2.42 -1.01
CA ASP A 212 32.19 2.62 -0.08
C ASP A 212 32.32 1.77 1.20
N ALA A 213 33.26 0.82 1.24
CA ALA A 213 33.61 0.10 2.46
C ALA A 213 34.38 0.96 3.48
N PHE A 214 35.10 2.01 3.03
CA PHE A 214 36.02 2.81 3.85
C PHE A 214 35.98 4.32 3.59
N ALA A 215 35.16 4.80 2.66
CA ALA A 215 34.96 6.20 2.38
C ALA A 215 33.46 6.53 2.39
N SER A 216 33.09 7.69 2.93
CA SER A 216 31.69 8.14 2.96
C SER A 216 31.50 9.47 2.26
N ALA A 217 30.32 9.71 1.70
CA ALA A 217 29.95 11.04 1.19
C ALA A 217 30.13 12.12 2.27
N VAL A 218 30.51 13.34 1.86
CA VAL A 218 30.69 14.49 2.76
C VAL A 218 29.42 15.32 2.82
N VAL A 219 28.82 15.41 4.02
CA VAL A 219 27.60 16.20 4.26
C VAL A 219 27.66 16.88 5.64
N PRO A 220 27.63 18.22 5.74
CA PRO A 220 27.74 19.21 4.65
C PRO A 220 29.19 19.37 4.17
N LEU A 221 29.38 19.81 2.92
CA LEU A 221 30.70 20.16 2.39
C LEU A 221 31.20 21.47 3.02
N GLN A 222 32.37 21.46 3.63
CA GLN A 222 32.98 22.66 4.20
C GLN A 222 33.71 23.46 3.12
N LYS A 223 33.78 24.80 3.26
CA LYS A 223 34.44 25.69 2.27
C LYS A 223 35.90 25.30 1.97
N THR A 224 36.59 24.73 2.96
CA THR A 224 37.99 24.28 2.83
C THR A 224 38.13 22.95 2.09
N GLU A 225 37.03 22.28 1.78
CA GLU A 225 36.97 20.95 1.17
C GLU A 225 36.30 20.99 -0.22
N ASN A 226 36.23 22.18 -0.82
CA ASN A 226 35.53 22.41 -2.08
C ASN A 226 36.26 21.83 -3.31
N GLU A 227 37.52 21.42 -3.18
CA GLU A 227 38.34 20.91 -4.28
C GLU A 227 38.87 19.51 -4.01
N CYS A 228 39.04 18.73 -5.08
CA CYS A 228 39.62 17.40 -5.01
C CYS A 228 41.12 17.44 -4.79
N GLY A 229 41.61 16.77 -3.73
CA GLY A 229 43.04 16.67 -3.46
C GLY A 229 43.86 15.92 -4.52
N VAL A 230 43.23 15.33 -5.53
CA VAL A 230 43.87 14.59 -6.63
C VAL A 230 43.85 15.39 -7.93
N CYS A 231 42.66 15.68 -8.49
CA CYS A 231 42.53 16.42 -9.75
C CYS A 231 42.51 17.95 -9.57
N ARG A 232 42.34 18.46 -8.33
CA ARG A 232 42.18 19.88 -7.98
C ARG A 232 40.96 20.58 -8.56
N GLU A 233 40.00 19.80 -9.04
CA GLU A 233 38.74 20.34 -9.54
C GLU A 233 37.77 20.59 -8.40
N SER A 234 36.93 21.61 -8.56
CA SER A 234 35.91 21.99 -7.59
C SER A 234 34.71 21.06 -7.69
N TYR A 235 34.20 20.59 -6.54
CA TYR A 235 32.99 19.77 -6.46
C TYR A 235 31.69 20.56 -6.65
N VAL A 236 31.76 21.89 -6.56
CA VAL A 236 30.60 22.80 -6.56
C VAL A 236 30.63 23.79 -7.73
N ASP A 237 31.63 23.73 -8.60
CA ASP A 237 31.69 24.57 -9.80
C ASP A 237 30.82 24.00 -10.93
N SER A 238 29.55 24.36 -10.89
CA SER A 238 28.53 23.99 -11.87
C SER A 238 28.70 24.60 -13.26
N LYS A 239 29.68 25.49 -13.48
CA LYS A 239 29.92 26.08 -14.81
C LYS A 239 30.61 25.13 -15.78
N ASN A 240 31.42 24.21 -15.26
CA ASN A 240 32.33 23.40 -16.05
C ASN A 240 31.96 21.90 -16.09
N TYR A 241 30.96 21.47 -15.32
CA TYR A 241 30.69 20.06 -15.10
C TYR A 241 29.34 19.58 -15.65
N ASP A 242 29.40 18.42 -16.30
CA ASP A 242 28.23 17.59 -16.60
C ASP A 242 27.72 16.93 -15.31
N LEU A 243 26.40 16.85 -15.14
CA LEU A 243 25.77 16.33 -13.93
C LEU A 243 26.16 14.87 -13.69
N ASP A 244 26.23 14.08 -14.76
CA ASP A 244 26.61 12.68 -14.70
C ASP A 244 28.03 12.51 -14.15
N SER A 245 28.92 13.44 -14.50
CA SER A 245 30.29 13.47 -13.98
C SER A 245 30.33 13.90 -12.51
N SER A 246 29.46 14.83 -12.09
CA SER A 246 29.35 15.28 -10.70
C SER A 246 28.81 14.17 -9.78
N LEU A 247 27.84 13.38 -10.26
CA LEU A 247 27.33 12.21 -9.55
C LEU A 247 28.33 11.04 -9.54
N ALA A 248 29.21 10.96 -10.54
CA ALA A 248 30.28 9.96 -10.57
C ALA A 248 31.43 10.31 -9.61
N ASP A 249 31.76 11.60 -9.43
CA ASP A 249 32.93 12.06 -8.66
C ASP A 249 32.60 12.97 -7.47
N TYR A 250 31.51 12.71 -6.75
CA TYR A 250 31.16 13.47 -5.55
C TYR A 250 32.21 13.35 -4.43
N PRO A 251 32.32 14.36 -3.54
CA PRO A 251 33.31 14.35 -2.47
C PRO A 251 33.05 13.24 -1.44
N VAL A 252 34.08 12.45 -1.18
CA VAL A 252 34.09 11.40 -0.15
C VAL A 252 35.22 11.60 0.85
N ARG A 253 34.94 11.35 2.13
CA ARG A 253 35.92 11.37 3.21
C ARG A 253 36.46 9.98 3.48
N ILE A 254 37.78 9.83 3.41
CA ILE A 254 38.47 8.58 3.77
C ILE A 254 38.43 8.42 5.29
N LYS A 255 37.77 7.37 5.77
CA LYS A 255 37.49 7.17 7.20
C LYS A 255 38.72 7.00 8.08
N TYR A 256 39.87 6.66 7.50
CA TYR A 256 41.11 6.43 8.26
C TYR A 256 41.95 7.69 8.53
N CYS A 257 41.86 8.70 7.66
CA CYS A 257 42.72 9.88 7.73
C CYS A 257 41.96 11.20 7.58
N GLY A 258 40.66 11.18 7.30
CA GLY A 258 39.81 12.36 7.20
C GLY A 258 39.97 13.18 5.92
N HIS A 259 40.89 12.84 5.01
CA HIS A 259 41.05 13.56 3.74
C HIS A 259 39.83 13.37 2.84
N VAL A 260 39.44 14.45 2.18
CA VAL A 260 38.35 14.49 1.19
C VAL A 260 38.92 14.38 -0.22
N VAL A 261 38.37 13.46 -1.01
CA VAL A 261 38.76 13.18 -2.40
C VAL A 261 37.50 12.89 -3.21
N GLY A 262 37.50 13.15 -4.52
CA GLY A 262 36.40 12.74 -5.40
C GLY A 262 36.27 11.21 -5.43
N LYS A 263 35.03 10.71 -5.45
CA LYS A 263 34.74 9.27 -5.48
C LYS A 263 35.39 8.56 -6.67
N GLY A 264 35.18 9.03 -7.89
CA GLY A 264 35.77 8.49 -9.11
C GLY A 264 37.30 8.62 -9.13
N CYS A 265 37.84 9.74 -8.63
CA CYS A 265 39.28 9.91 -8.44
C CYS A 265 39.86 8.84 -7.50
N LEU A 266 39.20 8.59 -6.37
CA LEU A 266 39.65 7.61 -5.39
C LEU A 266 39.45 6.17 -5.87
N GLU A 267 38.36 5.87 -6.57
CA GLU A 267 38.15 4.56 -7.20
C GLU A 267 39.21 4.26 -8.26
N THR A 268 39.56 5.25 -9.09
CA THR A 268 40.64 5.13 -10.09
C THR A 268 41.98 4.90 -9.40
N TRP A 269 42.26 5.65 -8.33
CA TRP A 269 43.47 5.48 -7.53
C TRP A 269 43.59 4.08 -6.93
N VAL A 270 42.50 3.53 -6.40
CA VAL A 270 42.47 2.17 -5.84
C VAL A 270 42.64 1.13 -6.93
N ARG A 271 42.02 1.32 -8.10
CA ARG A 271 42.07 0.40 -9.24
C ARG A 271 43.47 0.30 -9.87
N LEU A 272 44.15 1.44 -10.03
CA LEU A 272 45.50 1.48 -10.59
C LEU A 272 46.54 0.84 -9.66
N GLY A 273 46.19 0.65 -8.38
CA GLY A 273 47.11 0.13 -7.38
C GLY A 273 48.25 1.10 -7.12
N SER A 274 49.28 0.63 -6.41
CA SER A 274 50.44 1.46 -6.15
C SER A 274 51.39 1.47 -7.34
N MET A 275 51.77 2.67 -7.80
CA MET A 275 52.72 2.85 -8.90
C MET A 275 54.08 2.18 -8.64
N ASP A 276 54.41 1.92 -7.36
CA ASP A 276 55.57 1.17 -6.93
C ASP A 276 55.14 0.13 -5.88
N PRO A 277 54.82 -1.11 -6.31
CA PRO A 277 54.39 -2.18 -5.41
C PRO A 277 55.46 -2.57 -4.38
N ALA A 278 56.74 -2.31 -4.64
CA ALA A 278 57.82 -2.59 -3.71
C ALA A 278 57.84 -1.58 -2.55
N ARG A 279 57.50 -0.32 -2.83
CA ARG A 279 57.44 0.75 -1.82
C ARG A 279 56.11 0.82 -1.09
N TYR A 280 55.04 0.41 -1.73
CA TYR A 280 53.68 0.50 -1.20
C TYR A 280 52.87 -0.75 -1.61
N PRO A 281 52.98 -1.85 -0.85
CA PRO A 281 52.29 -3.10 -1.17
C PRO A 281 50.76 -3.02 -0.95
N TYR A 282 50.27 -1.92 -0.38
CA TYR A 282 48.89 -1.72 0.04
C TYR A 282 48.27 -0.46 -0.59
N VAL A 283 46.94 -0.42 -0.64
CA VAL A 283 46.17 0.77 -1.03
C VAL A 283 46.39 1.87 0.01
N THR A 284 46.75 3.07 -0.45
CA THR A 284 46.99 4.25 0.41
C THR A 284 46.12 5.43 0.04
N CYS A 285 45.88 6.33 0.99
CA CYS A 285 45.33 7.66 0.71
C CYS A 285 46.23 8.41 -0.30
N PRO A 286 45.68 9.00 -1.38
CA PRO A 286 46.48 9.71 -2.37
C PRO A 286 47.15 10.98 -1.82
N VAL A 287 46.59 11.57 -0.75
CA VAL A 287 47.07 12.82 -0.15
C VAL A 287 48.18 12.58 0.87
N CYS A 288 47.90 11.78 1.91
CA CYS A 288 48.83 11.59 3.04
C CYS A 288 49.51 10.21 3.10
N ARG A 289 49.25 9.34 2.11
CA ARG A 289 49.81 7.98 2.03
C ARG A 289 49.47 7.04 3.20
N THR A 290 48.53 7.43 4.07
CA THR A 290 47.99 6.55 5.11
C THR A 290 47.44 5.27 4.47
N GLN A 291 47.85 4.11 4.98
CA GLN A 291 47.37 2.80 4.55
C GLN A 291 45.86 2.65 4.79
N ILE A 292 45.13 2.19 3.77
CA ILE A 292 43.67 2.01 3.76
C ILE A 292 43.29 0.52 3.91
N THR A 293 44.08 -0.37 3.30
CA THR A 293 43.87 -1.83 3.35
C THR A 293 44.42 -2.43 4.64
N GLU A 294 43.88 -3.58 5.07
CA GLU A 294 44.31 -4.33 6.28
C GLU A 294 44.09 -3.65 7.63
N ARG A 295 43.59 -2.40 7.64
CA ARG A 295 43.06 -1.77 8.85
C ARG A 295 41.66 -2.30 9.12
N ARG A 296 41.30 -2.44 10.40
CA ARG A 296 39.90 -2.71 10.78
C ARG A 296 39.05 -1.58 10.22
N ILE A 297 38.12 -1.94 9.31
CA ILE A 297 37.06 -1.05 8.86
C ILE A 297 36.37 -0.53 10.14
N PRO A 298 36.06 0.77 10.26
CA PRO A 298 35.33 1.28 11.41
C PRO A 298 34.10 0.41 11.64
N GLU A 299 34.01 -0.16 12.84
CA GLU A 299 33.13 -1.24 13.30
C GLU A 299 31.62 -0.89 13.31
N ILE A 300 31.17 0.04 12.47
CA ILE A 300 29.81 0.58 12.44
C ILE A 300 28.78 -0.51 12.12
N CYS A 301 29.19 -1.56 11.40
CA CYS A 301 28.32 -2.67 11.06
C CYS A 301 27.83 -3.45 12.29
N HIS A 302 28.52 -3.45 13.43
CA HIS A 302 28.07 -4.18 14.61
C HIS A 302 26.74 -3.64 15.15
N GLY A 303 26.55 -2.32 15.14
CA GLY A 303 25.28 -1.70 15.53
C GLY A 303 24.13 -1.95 14.54
N TRP A 304 24.43 -2.40 13.31
CA TRP A 304 23.42 -2.71 12.29
C TRP A 304 22.96 -4.17 12.33
N LEU A 305 23.75 -5.05 12.95
CA LEU A 305 23.44 -6.48 13.02
C LEU A 305 22.05 -6.77 13.62
N PRO A 306 21.59 -6.09 14.68
CA PRO A 306 20.21 -6.27 15.18
C PRO A 306 19.16 -5.91 14.11
N LEU A 307 19.35 -4.78 13.43
CA LEU A 307 18.46 -4.34 12.33
C LEU A 307 18.45 -5.34 11.16
N PHE A 308 19.55 -6.08 10.98
CA PHE A 308 19.68 -7.06 9.91
C PHE A 308 18.96 -8.37 10.23
N ALA A 309 18.97 -8.79 11.49
CA ALA A 309 18.30 -10.00 11.94
C ALA A 309 16.78 -9.90 11.80
N GLU A 310 16.22 -8.70 11.97
CA GLU A 310 14.78 -8.44 11.92
C GLU A 310 14.26 -8.13 10.51
N SER A 311 15.16 -7.83 9.55
CA SER A 311 14.75 -7.44 8.21
C SER A 311 14.47 -8.65 7.30
N THR A 312 13.17 -8.87 7.02
CA THR A 312 12.72 -9.80 5.97
C THR A 312 13.20 -9.41 4.58
N GLY A 313 13.42 -8.11 4.32
CA GLY A 313 13.99 -7.63 3.06
C GLY A 313 15.41 -8.12 2.84
N LEU A 314 16.25 -8.11 3.89
CA LEU A 314 17.61 -8.63 3.83
C LEU A 314 17.68 -10.15 3.62
N LEU A 315 16.84 -10.92 4.32
CA LEU A 315 16.75 -12.36 4.11
C LEU A 315 16.34 -12.68 2.67
N ASN A 316 15.39 -11.93 2.12
CA ASN A 316 14.97 -12.05 0.73
C ASN A 316 16.09 -11.66 -0.25
N MET A 317 16.84 -10.59 0.04
CA MET A 317 18.00 -10.21 -0.76
C MET A 317 19.03 -11.34 -0.81
N ARG A 318 19.47 -11.84 0.34
CA ARG A 318 20.41 -12.95 0.43
C ARG A 318 19.92 -14.19 -0.33
N ARG A 319 18.65 -14.56 -0.15
CA ARG A 319 18.05 -15.74 -0.81
C ARG A 319 18.01 -15.60 -2.32
N LEU A 320 17.65 -14.42 -2.84
CA LEU A 320 17.39 -14.21 -4.26
C LEU A 320 18.63 -13.84 -5.06
N THR A 321 19.61 -13.17 -4.46
CA THR A 321 20.82 -12.72 -5.16
C THR A 321 22.08 -13.52 -4.79
N GLY A 322 22.03 -14.28 -3.69
CA GLY A 322 23.19 -15.02 -3.17
C GLY A 322 24.23 -14.14 -2.48
N MET A 323 23.97 -12.84 -2.27
CA MET A 323 24.90 -11.92 -1.62
C MET A 323 25.22 -12.36 -0.19
N ARG A 324 26.51 -12.31 0.16
CA ARG A 324 27.01 -12.53 1.52
C ARG A 324 26.73 -11.30 2.39
N SER A 325 26.77 -11.46 3.71
CA SER A 325 26.51 -10.36 4.66
C SER A 325 27.42 -9.16 4.45
N GLU A 326 28.69 -9.40 4.14
CA GLU A 326 29.67 -8.34 3.86
C GLU A 326 29.34 -7.56 2.58
N GLU A 327 28.91 -8.26 1.52
CA GLU A 327 28.49 -7.65 0.26
C GLU A 327 27.21 -6.83 0.45
N MET A 328 26.27 -7.31 1.27
CA MET A 328 25.06 -6.56 1.62
C MET A 328 25.40 -5.29 2.41
N CYS A 329 26.27 -5.39 3.42
CA CYS A 329 26.77 -4.22 4.16
C CYS A 329 27.40 -3.19 3.22
N LYS A 330 28.23 -3.64 2.29
CA LYS A 330 28.89 -2.78 1.29
C LYS A 330 27.86 -2.10 0.38
N ALA A 331 26.88 -2.85 -0.12
CA ALA A 331 25.82 -2.31 -0.97
C ALA A 331 24.94 -1.28 -0.24
N ILE A 332 24.63 -1.50 1.05
CA ILE A 332 23.89 -0.53 1.86
C ILE A 332 24.70 0.76 2.04
N LYS A 333 26.00 0.66 2.38
CA LYS A 333 26.88 1.84 2.51
C LYS A 333 26.99 2.64 1.21
N MET A 334 27.12 1.94 0.08
CA MET A 334 27.11 2.56 -1.24
C MET A 334 25.83 3.35 -1.47
N LEU A 335 24.65 2.77 -1.20
CA LEU A 335 23.38 3.48 -1.36
C LEU A 335 23.24 4.67 -0.40
N ILE A 336 23.70 4.54 0.84
CA ILE A 336 23.74 5.65 1.81
C ILE A 336 24.59 6.80 1.28
N ASN A 337 25.76 6.49 0.70
CA ASN A 337 26.65 7.49 0.12
C ASN A 337 26.03 8.17 -1.10
N GLU A 338 25.43 7.39 -2.02
CA GLU A 338 24.73 7.93 -3.20
C GLU A 338 23.56 8.84 -2.79
N GLU A 339 22.74 8.43 -1.81
CA GLU A 339 21.62 9.24 -1.31
C GLU A 339 22.10 10.55 -0.68
N ALA A 340 23.15 10.48 0.14
CA ALA A 340 23.73 11.63 0.82
C ALA A 340 24.34 12.62 -0.20
N ALA A 341 25.08 12.11 -1.18
CA ALA A 341 25.66 12.92 -2.25
C ALA A 341 24.59 13.59 -3.11
N ALA A 342 23.59 12.84 -3.59
CA ALA A 342 22.52 13.37 -4.41
C ALA A 342 21.68 14.42 -3.65
N SER A 343 21.41 14.20 -2.36
CA SER A 343 20.70 15.16 -1.51
C SER A 343 21.50 16.45 -1.33
N GLN A 344 22.81 16.34 -1.10
CA GLN A 344 23.68 17.50 -0.92
C GLN A 344 23.85 18.31 -2.22
N LEU A 345 23.98 17.63 -3.37
CA LEU A 345 24.03 18.29 -4.68
C LEU A 345 22.71 18.99 -4.99
N LEU A 346 21.57 18.37 -4.67
CA LEU A 346 20.25 18.97 -4.86
C LEU A 346 20.08 20.24 -4.02
N LEU A 347 20.53 20.21 -2.76
CA LEU A 347 20.57 21.40 -1.91
C LEU A 347 21.48 22.48 -2.52
N ALA A 348 22.66 22.13 -3.03
CA ALA A 348 23.55 23.10 -3.66
C ALA A 348 22.95 23.73 -4.92
N THR A 349 22.24 22.96 -5.76
CA THR A 349 21.58 23.48 -6.98
C THR A 349 20.41 24.42 -6.71
N THR A 350 19.81 24.38 -5.51
CA THR A 350 18.67 25.25 -5.16
C THR A 350 19.09 26.55 -4.48
N MET A 351 20.38 26.73 -4.18
CA MET A 351 20.88 27.93 -3.52
C MET A 351 21.15 29.05 -4.55
N PRO A 352 20.66 30.29 -4.31
CA PRO A 352 20.66 31.37 -5.30
C PRO A 352 22.05 31.97 -5.62
N GLU A 353 23.12 31.50 -4.98
CA GLU A 353 24.49 32.04 -5.17
C GLU A 353 25.21 31.45 -6.40
N THR A 354 24.68 30.39 -7.01
CA THR A 354 25.29 29.77 -8.19
C THR A 354 24.79 30.44 -9.46
N SER A 355 25.64 31.25 -10.11
CA SER A 355 25.43 31.87 -11.43
C SER A 355 25.34 30.86 -12.60
N VAL A 356 24.43 29.90 -12.48
CA VAL A 356 24.18 28.84 -13.46
C VAL A 356 23.06 29.27 -14.38
N ASP A 357 23.18 28.90 -15.64
CA ASP A 357 22.07 28.92 -16.59
C ASP A 357 20.84 28.21 -15.97
N GLU A 358 19.74 28.94 -15.78
CA GLU A 358 18.51 28.42 -15.15
C GLU A 358 18.04 27.11 -15.78
N LYS A 359 18.24 26.95 -17.09
CA LYS A 359 17.88 25.72 -17.80
C LYS A 359 18.74 24.53 -17.36
N LYS A 360 20.05 24.71 -17.25
CA LYS A 360 20.97 23.66 -16.78
C LYS A 360 20.72 23.32 -15.32
N ALA A 361 20.40 24.31 -14.49
CA ALA A 361 20.04 24.09 -13.09
C ALA A 361 18.76 23.25 -12.96
N ALA A 362 17.73 23.54 -13.77
CA ALA A 362 16.49 22.75 -13.79
C ALA A 362 16.69 21.31 -14.31
N GLU A 363 17.51 21.12 -15.35
CA GLU A 363 17.89 19.80 -15.86
C GLU A 363 18.64 18.99 -14.78
N ALA A 364 19.60 19.62 -14.10
CA ALA A 364 20.32 19.04 -12.97
C ALA A 364 19.40 18.64 -11.81
N GLU A 365 18.49 19.53 -11.42
CA GLU A 365 17.51 19.28 -10.37
C GLU A 365 16.61 18.09 -10.71
N ALA A 366 16.11 18.02 -11.95
CA ALA A 366 15.26 16.94 -12.42
C ALA A 366 15.97 15.58 -12.37
N ALA A 367 17.21 15.50 -12.86
CA ALA A 367 17.99 14.28 -12.84
C ALA A 367 18.42 13.86 -11.42
N LEU A 368 18.73 14.81 -10.52
CA LEU A 368 18.99 14.50 -9.10
C LEU A 368 17.74 13.95 -8.40
N ARG A 369 16.56 14.51 -8.71
CA ARG A 369 15.28 13.99 -8.19
C ARG A 369 14.99 12.58 -8.73
N GLU A 370 15.29 12.31 -10.00
CA GLU A 370 15.17 10.98 -10.59
C GLU A 370 16.12 9.99 -9.91
N ALA A 371 17.39 10.35 -9.70
CA ALA A 371 18.36 9.53 -8.99
C ALA A 371 17.89 9.21 -7.55
N LEU A 372 17.36 10.20 -6.82
CA LEU A 372 16.80 9.99 -5.48
C LEU A 372 15.55 9.08 -5.49
N LEU A 373 14.70 9.17 -6.52
CA LEU A 373 13.56 8.27 -6.71
C LEU A 373 14.03 6.83 -6.97
N GLU A 374 15.07 6.65 -7.79
CA GLU A 374 15.69 5.35 -8.02
C GLU A 374 16.28 4.77 -6.73
N ILE A 375 17.07 5.56 -6.00
CA ILE A 375 17.65 5.16 -4.71
C ILE A 375 16.55 4.80 -3.71
N ARG A 376 15.44 5.52 -3.67
CA ARG A 376 14.27 5.16 -2.85
C ARG A 376 13.67 3.82 -3.27
N GLY A 377 13.62 3.52 -4.56
CA GLY A 377 13.25 2.20 -5.08
C GLY A 377 14.20 1.10 -4.59
N GLN A 378 15.50 1.36 -4.62
CA GLN A 378 16.54 0.44 -4.12
C GLN A 378 16.46 0.26 -2.60
N LYS A 379 16.20 1.33 -1.85
CA LYS A 379 15.96 1.31 -0.39
C LYS A 379 14.82 0.37 -0.01
N LYS A 380 13.69 0.42 -0.74
CA LYS A 380 12.52 -0.45 -0.49
C LYS A 380 12.86 -1.93 -0.58
N VAL A 381 13.79 -2.32 -1.44
CA VAL A 381 14.21 -3.73 -1.59
C VAL A 381 14.79 -4.29 -0.29
N TRP A 382 15.47 -3.45 0.50
CA TRP A 382 16.08 -3.86 1.77
C TRP A 382 15.07 -3.97 2.91
N GLY A 383 13.86 -3.41 2.76
CA GLY A 383 12.79 -3.53 3.75
C GLY A 383 13.04 -2.77 5.06
N PHE A 384 13.98 -1.84 5.09
CA PHE A 384 14.20 -0.99 6.27
C PHE A 384 13.13 0.11 6.37
N THR A 385 12.74 0.45 7.60
CA THR A 385 11.96 1.66 7.88
C THR A 385 12.82 2.90 7.62
N ASP A 386 12.18 4.06 7.41
CA ASP A 386 12.90 5.31 7.21
C ASP A 386 13.76 5.69 8.43
N GLU A 387 13.29 5.39 9.64
CA GLU A 387 14.01 5.63 10.90
C GLU A 387 15.25 4.74 11.04
N ALA A 388 15.13 3.45 10.72
CA ALA A 388 16.25 2.52 10.73
C ALA A 388 17.31 2.97 9.71
N TRP A 389 16.88 3.35 8.52
CA TRP A 389 17.76 3.87 7.48
C TRP A 389 18.47 5.17 7.90
N ALA A 390 17.75 6.14 8.43
CA ALA A 390 18.33 7.40 8.92
C ALA A 390 19.33 7.17 10.06
N THR A 391 19.10 6.16 10.90
CA THR A 391 20.02 5.76 11.97
C THR A 391 21.31 5.16 11.39
N MET A 392 21.19 4.25 10.41
CA MET A 392 22.34 3.69 9.70
C MET A 392 23.13 4.78 8.96
N GLN A 393 22.44 5.66 8.22
CA GLN A 393 23.05 6.77 7.50
C GLN A 393 23.84 7.68 8.42
N ARG A 394 23.26 8.15 9.53
CA ARG A 394 23.98 9.00 10.50
C ARG A 394 25.20 8.29 11.08
N ALA A 395 25.06 7.02 11.47
CA ALA A 395 26.16 6.24 12.01
C ALA A 395 27.30 6.07 11.00
N TRP A 396 26.98 5.80 9.73
CA TRP A 396 27.94 5.66 8.66
C TRP A 396 28.63 6.98 8.30
N LEU A 397 27.87 8.05 8.08
CA LEU A 397 28.44 9.33 7.67
C LEU A 397 29.33 9.95 8.75
N ARG A 398 28.99 9.78 10.04
CA ARG A 398 29.77 10.32 11.18
C ARG A 398 30.94 9.47 11.66
N SER A 399 31.08 8.26 11.16
CA SER A 399 32.18 7.41 11.61
C SER A 399 33.55 7.88 11.12
N GLY A 400 34.62 7.36 11.72
CA GLY A 400 36.00 7.55 11.26
C GLY A 400 36.61 8.88 11.69
N VAL A 401 37.82 9.15 11.20
CA VAL A 401 38.55 10.39 11.49
C VAL A 401 37.91 11.55 10.75
N GLY A 402 37.59 12.63 11.48
CA GLY A 402 36.99 13.84 10.91
C GLY A 402 35.51 13.69 10.55
N GLY A 403 34.80 12.72 11.15
CA GLY A 403 33.34 12.74 11.15
C GLY A 403 32.83 13.97 11.92
N PRO A 404 31.77 14.65 11.43
CA PRO A 404 31.17 15.78 12.13
C PRO A 404 30.45 15.36 13.42
#